data_AF-A0A0Q0F6G9-F1
#
_entry.id   AF-A0A0Q0F6G9-F1
#
_cell.length_a   1.000
_cell.length_b   1.000
_cell.length_c   1.000
_cell.angle_alpha   90.00
_cell.angle_beta   90.00
_cell.angle_gamma   90.00
#
_symmetry.space_group_name_H-M   'P 1'
#
loop_
_entity.id
_entity.type
_entity.pdbx_description
1 polymer ?
#
loop_
_entity_poly.entity_id
_entity_poly.type
_entity_poly.pdbx_seq_one_letter_code
_entity_poly.pdbx_strand_id
1 'polypeptide(L)'
;MKMNKLVILGAAACISLSATASSVADKELQLPKKPVNSVKYSKTDFGSYVVEKNLRLVPASVAADEYVVSTKGEMAVVESSEASSLVTKGTLVRNVLTNNLTSLSGNITILLKDDMNATEVAQLSGLKVVSVFPGTKIAVLAVNDGQDILAAAEQLKSSDYTKEARIEVLETIYTAQ
;
A
#
# COMPACT_ATOMS: atom_id res chain seq x y z
N MET A 1 94.30 7.42 13.41
CA MET A 1 94.62 7.62 11.99
C MET A 1 93.67 6.75 11.17
N LYS A 2 92.91 7.40 10.27
CA LYS A 2 91.89 6.95 9.29
C LYS A 2 91.57 5.45 9.17
N MET A 3 90.28 5.11 9.26
CA MET A 3 89.65 4.18 8.31
C MET A 3 88.14 4.41 8.18
N ASN A 4 87.72 4.68 6.94
CA ASN A 4 86.34 4.72 6.46
C ASN A 4 85.60 3.42 6.79
N LYS A 5 84.33 3.48 7.21
CA LYS A 5 83.24 2.66 6.65
C LYS A 5 81.89 3.40 6.75
N LEU A 6 81.50 3.89 5.58
CA LEU A 6 80.17 4.13 5.05
C LEU A 6 79.05 3.38 5.81
N VAL A 7 78.17 4.11 6.50
CA VAL A 7 76.87 3.59 6.95
C VAL A 7 75.81 4.16 6.01
N ILE A 8 75.12 3.24 5.35
CA ILE A 8 74.13 3.45 4.31
C ILE A 8 72.95 4.24 4.89
N LEU A 9 72.80 5.49 4.45
CA LEU A 9 71.61 6.29 4.71
C LEU A 9 70.52 5.81 3.74
N GLY A 10 69.62 4.95 4.22
CA GLY A 10 68.42 4.56 3.48
C GLY A 10 67.48 5.75 3.36
N ALA A 11 67.58 6.50 2.27
CA ALA A 11 66.57 7.48 1.89
C ALA A 11 65.32 6.71 1.45
N ALA A 12 64.33 6.61 2.34
CA ALA A 12 62.97 6.30 1.94
C ALA A 12 62.47 7.47 1.08
N ALA A 13 62.52 7.29 -0.24
CA ALA A 13 61.87 8.19 -1.18
C ALA A 13 60.35 8.08 -0.97
N CYS A 14 59.79 8.95 -0.13
CA CYS A 14 58.37 9.25 -0.17
C CYS A 14 58.10 9.93 -1.52
N ILE A 15 57.84 9.14 -2.55
CA ILE A 15 57.26 9.65 -3.79
C ILE A 15 55.81 9.96 -3.45
N SER A 16 55.55 11.20 -3.02
CA SER A 16 54.20 11.74 -3.02
C SER A 16 53.75 11.78 -4.49
N LEU A 17 53.04 10.74 -4.91
CA LEU A 17 52.24 10.76 -6.13
C LEU A 17 51.13 11.78 -5.90
N SER A 18 51.39 13.06 -6.16
CA SER A 18 50.32 14.00 -6.49
C SER A 18 49.79 13.59 -7.86
N ALA A 19 48.87 12.63 -7.87
CA ALA A 19 47.97 12.44 -8.99
C ALA A 19 47.11 13.70 -9.08
N THR A 20 47.55 14.68 -9.87
CA THR A 20 46.65 15.71 -10.35
C THR A 20 45.65 15.02 -11.28
N ALA A 21 44.53 14.59 -10.73
CA ALA A 21 43.35 14.31 -11.52
C ALA A 21 42.98 15.63 -12.19
N SER A 22 43.31 15.77 -13.47
CA SER A 22 42.69 16.79 -14.31
C SER A 22 41.19 16.57 -14.18
N SER A 23 40.50 17.48 -13.48
CA SER A 23 39.05 17.53 -13.46
C SER A 23 38.62 17.87 -14.89
N VAL A 24 38.48 16.84 -15.72
CA VAL A 24 37.56 16.92 -16.84
C VAL A 24 36.23 17.14 -16.17
N ALA A 25 35.79 18.40 -16.15
CA ALA A 25 34.51 18.80 -15.62
C ALA A 25 33.49 17.73 -16.05
N ASP A 26 32.82 17.13 -15.07
CA ASP A 26 31.76 16.16 -15.29
C ASP A 26 30.86 16.75 -16.37
N LYS A 27 31.02 16.26 -17.59
CA LYS A 27 30.08 16.54 -18.65
C LYS A 27 28.88 15.73 -18.23
N GLU A 28 28.02 16.34 -17.42
CA GLU A 28 26.73 15.78 -17.03
C GLU A 28 26.18 15.08 -18.27
N LEU A 29 25.97 13.77 -18.15
CA LEU A 29 25.25 13.01 -19.15
C LEU A 29 23.90 13.71 -19.31
N GLN A 30 23.78 14.54 -20.35
CA GLN A 30 22.51 15.14 -20.74
C GLN A 30 21.67 14.03 -21.34
N LEU A 31 21.08 13.22 -20.47
CA LEU A 31 20.06 12.26 -20.84
C LEU A 31 18.95 13.07 -21.51
N PRO A 32 18.49 12.67 -22.71
CA PRO A 32 17.39 13.35 -23.36
C PRO A 32 16.18 13.32 -22.41
N LYS A 33 15.81 14.47 -21.87
CA LYS A 33 14.60 14.66 -21.06
C LYS A 33 13.41 14.54 -22.00
N LYS A 34 13.02 13.31 -22.33
CA LYS A 34 11.72 13.07 -22.97
C LYS A 34 10.67 13.60 -22.01
N PRO A 35 9.78 14.52 -22.43
CA PRO A 35 8.66 14.92 -21.59
C PRO A 35 7.82 13.67 -21.35
N VAL A 36 7.90 13.13 -20.14
CA VAL A 36 7.02 12.07 -19.72
C VAL A 36 5.69 12.75 -19.49
N ASN A 37 4.67 12.40 -20.28
CA ASN A 37 3.31 12.80 -19.95
C ASN A 37 3.06 12.36 -18.51
N SER A 38 2.76 13.31 -17.63
CA SER A 38 2.35 13.00 -16.26
C SER A 38 1.18 12.03 -16.36
N VAL A 39 1.37 10.78 -15.92
CA VAL A 39 0.28 9.83 -15.83
C VAL A 39 -0.72 10.43 -14.86
N LYS A 40 -1.91 10.80 -15.35
CA LYS A 40 -2.99 11.31 -14.51
C LYS A 40 -3.52 10.13 -13.71
N TYR A 41 -2.98 9.90 -12.53
CA TYR A 41 -3.55 8.96 -11.58
C TYR A 41 -4.81 9.58 -11.00
N SER A 42 -5.95 8.89 -11.14
CA SER A 42 -7.14 9.21 -10.36
C SER A 42 -6.78 9.13 -8.88
N LYS A 43 -7.20 10.13 -8.09
CA LYS A 43 -6.99 10.12 -6.64
C LYS A 43 -7.65 8.86 -6.08
N THR A 44 -6.88 8.00 -5.42
CA THR A 44 -7.41 6.81 -4.74
C THR A 44 -7.94 7.19 -3.36
N ASP A 45 -8.97 6.48 -2.91
CA ASP A 45 -9.51 6.63 -1.56
C ASP A 45 -8.69 5.83 -0.55
N PHE A 46 -8.18 4.66 -0.95
CA PHE A 46 -7.23 3.86 -0.18
C PHE A 46 -6.45 2.94 -1.11
N GLY A 47 -5.16 2.73 -0.84
CA GLY A 47 -4.30 1.89 -1.68
C GLY A 47 -4.41 2.24 -3.16
N SER A 48 -4.75 1.25 -4.00
CA SER A 48 -5.00 1.39 -5.43
C SER A 48 -6.50 1.47 -5.78
N TYR A 49 -7.38 1.79 -4.84
CA TYR A 49 -8.84 1.67 -5.02
C TYR A 49 -9.55 3.03 -4.91
N VAL A 50 -10.61 3.16 -5.71
CA VAL A 50 -11.60 4.24 -5.65
C VAL A 50 -12.96 3.63 -5.29
N VAL A 51 -13.69 4.28 -4.40
CA VAL A 51 -15.03 3.86 -3.97
C VAL A 51 -16.08 4.26 -5.01
N GLU A 52 -16.85 3.27 -5.46
CA GLU A 52 -17.91 3.46 -6.45
C GLU A 52 -19.26 3.70 -5.75
N LYS A 53 -19.46 4.94 -5.29
CA LYS A 53 -20.60 5.32 -4.43
C LYS A 53 -21.98 5.15 -5.09
N ASN A 54 -22.01 5.15 -6.42
CA ASN A 54 -23.24 5.04 -7.22
C ASN A 54 -23.52 3.61 -7.69
N LEU A 55 -22.71 2.63 -7.28
CA LEU A 55 -22.89 1.23 -7.66
C LEU A 55 -23.23 0.40 -6.44
N ARG A 56 -24.11 -0.59 -6.62
CA ARG A 56 -24.46 -1.56 -5.58
C ARG A 56 -24.62 -2.96 -6.14
N LEU A 57 -24.37 -3.95 -5.29
CA LEU A 57 -24.63 -5.36 -5.60
C LEU A 57 -26.05 -5.72 -5.16
N VAL A 58 -26.82 -6.30 -6.07
CA VAL A 58 -28.14 -6.88 -5.79
C VAL A 58 -28.20 -8.28 -6.39
N PRO A 59 -29.03 -9.21 -5.88
CA PRO A 59 -29.24 -10.49 -6.54
C PRO A 59 -29.74 -10.27 -7.97
N ALA A 60 -29.19 -11.02 -8.93
CA ALA A 60 -29.55 -10.86 -10.34
C ALA A 60 -31.04 -11.11 -10.60
N SER A 61 -31.68 -11.95 -9.78
CA SER A 61 -33.12 -12.25 -9.86
C SER A 61 -34.05 -11.08 -9.55
N VAL A 62 -33.55 -10.01 -8.93
CA VAL A 62 -34.33 -8.81 -8.56
C VAL A 62 -33.79 -7.54 -9.21
N ALA A 63 -32.77 -7.65 -10.05
CA ALA A 63 -32.22 -6.53 -10.78
C ALA A 63 -33.13 -6.17 -11.96
N ALA A 64 -33.44 -4.88 -12.12
CA ALA A 64 -34.09 -4.37 -13.30
C ALA A 64 -33.02 -4.17 -14.40
N ASP A 65 -33.19 -4.86 -15.53
CA ASP A 65 -32.19 -4.99 -16.59
C ASP A 65 -31.64 -3.64 -17.08
N GLU A 66 -32.47 -2.60 -17.10
CA GLU A 66 -32.10 -1.26 -17.55
C GLU A 66 -31.08 -0.54 -16.65
N TYR A 67 -30.88 -1.00 -15.41
CA TYR A 67 -29.92 -0.43 -14.46
C TYR A 67 -28.68 -1.33 -14.26
N VAL A 68 -28.60 -2.48 -14.91
CA VAL A 68 -27.49 -3.43 -14.76
C VAL A 68 -26.27 -2.96 -15.55
N VAL A 69 -25.17 -2.72 -14.84
CA VAL A 69 -23.87 -2.36 -15.42
C VAL A 69 -23.05 -3.60 -15.74
N SER A 70 -23.12 -4.61 -14.87
CA SER A 70 -22.43 -5.89 -15.06
C SER A 70 -23.02 -6.98 -14.16
N THR A 71 -22.66 -8.23 -14.43
CA THR A 71 -23.04 -9.39 -13.62
C THR A 71 -21.80 -10.11 -13.10
N LYS A 72 -21.90 -10.64 -11.87
CA LYS A 72 -20.85 -11.41 -11.20
C LYS A 72 -21.49 -12.59 -10.48
N GLY A 73 -21.54 -13.73 -11.17
CA GLY A 73 -22.25 -14.91 -10.68
C GLY A 73 -23.75 -14.63 -10.51
N GLU A 74 -24.28 -14.89 -9.32
CA GLU A 74 -25.68 -14.67 -8.97
C GLU A 74 -26.02 -13.21 -8.60
N MET A 75 -25.04 -12.30 -8.65
CA MET A 75 -25.20 -10.89 -8.31
C MET A 75 -25.12 -10.02 -9.56
N ALA A 76 -25.93 -8.97 -9.61
CA ALA A 76 -25.84 -7.88 -10.56
C ALA A 76 -25.28 -6.63 -9.89
N VAL A 77 -24.39 -5.92 -10.60
CA VAL A 77 -23.97 -4.56 -10.26
C VAL A 77 -24.95 -3.62 -10.93
N VAL A 78 -25.65 -2.82 -10.14
CA VAL A 78 -26.62 -1.85 -10.64
C VAL A 78 -26.23 -0.43 -10.29
N GLU A 79 -26.57 0.51 -11.17
CA GLU A 79 -26.53 1.93 -10.85
C GLU A 79 -27.59 2.29 -9.81
N SER A 80 -27.20 3.17 -8.89
CA SER A 80 -28.05 3.73 -7.85
C SER A 80 -28.06 5.25 -8.02
N SER A 81 -29.26 5.82 -8.08
CA SER A 81 -29.46 7.27 -8.05
C SER A 81 -29.10 7.89 -6.70
N GLU A 82 -29.08 7.09 -5.64
CA GLU A 82 -28.65 7.49 -4.30
C GLU A 82 -27.23 6.99 -4.04
N ALA A 83 -26.29 7.94 -3.95
CA ALA A 83 -24.92 7.67 -3.55
C ALA A 83 -24.88 7.35 -2.05
N SER A 84 -24.33 6.20 -1.68
CA SER A 84 -24.09 5.90 -0.26
C SER A 84 -23.04 6.86 0.31
N SER A 85 -23.35 7.49 1.44
CA SER A 85 -22.40 8.31 2.19
C SER A 85 -21.43 7.47 3.03
N LEU A 86 -21.84 6.26 3.41
CA LEU A 86 -21.04 5.31 4.19
C LEU A 86 -20.37 4.27 3.28
N VAL A 87 -19.13 3.94 3.60
CA VAL A 87 -18.35 2.88 2.96
C VAL A 87 -18.29 1.68 3.90
N THR A 88 -19.00 0.61 3.57
CA THR A 88 -19.21 -0.54 4.46
C THR A 88 -18.82 -1.85 3.78
N LYS A 89 -18.97 -2.98 4.48
CA LYS A 89 -18.82 -4.31 3.90
C LYS A 89 -19.71 -4.45 2.66
N GLY A 90 -19.13 -4.95 1.57
CA GLY A 90 -19.84 -5.13 0.31
C GLY A 90 -19.87 -3.90 -0.59
N THR A 91 -19.46 -2.70 -0.10
CA THR A 91 -19.32 -1.52 -0.96
C THR A 91 -18.39 -1.83 -2.13
N LEU A 92 -18.78 -1.38 -3.32
CA LEU A 92 -18.03 -1.60 -4.54
C LEU A 92 -16.88 -0.61 -4.66
N VAL A 93 -15.73 -1.13 -5.08
CA VAL A 93 -14.51 -0.36 -5.30
C VAL A 93 -13.85 -0.78 -6.60
N ARG A 94 -13.26 0.18 -7.30
CA ARG A 94 -12.52 -0.05 -8.54
C ARG A 94 -11.03 0.08 -8.30
N ASN A 95 -10.29 -0.92 -8.72
CA ASN A 95 -8.84 -0.88 -8.75
C ASN A 95 -8.37 0.00 -9.92
N VAL A 96 -7.62 1.07 -9.66
CA VAL A 96 -7.17 2.00 -10.70
C VAL A 96 -6.05 1.42 -11.59
N LEU A 97 -5.42 0.33 -11.17
CA LEU A 97 -4.33 -0.32 -11.90
C LEU A 97 -4.87 -1.40 -12.86
N THR A 98 -5.86 -2.18 -12.41
CA THR A 98 -6.44 -3.30 -13.19
C THR A 98 -7.77 -2.96 -13.83
N ASN A 99 -8.39 -1.84 -13.44
CA ASN A 99 -9.75 -1.44 -13.78
C ASN A 99 -10.84 -2.42 -13.29
N ASN A 100 -10.48 -3.39 -12.44
CA ASN A 100 -11.39 -4.38 -11.91
C ASN A 100 -12.33 -3.78 -10.86
N LEU A 101 -13.61 -4.13 -10.97
CA LEU A 101 -14.62 -3.81 -9.98
C LEU A 101 -14.74 -4.97 -8.98
N THR A 102 -14.62 -4.67 -7.70
CA THR A 102 -14.69 -5.65 -6.61
C THR A 102 -15.43 -5.08 -5.41
N SER A 103 -15.61 -5.87 -4.35
CA SER A 103 -16.25 -5.46 -3.12
C SER A 103 -15.30 -5.49 -1.92
N LEU A 104 -15.58 -4.64 -0.94
CA LEU A 104 -14.91 -4.65 0.36
C LEU A 104 -15.33 -5.88 1.18
N SER A 105 -14.36 -6.55 1.81
CA SER A 105 -14.65 -7.70 2.67
C SER A 105 -15.31 -7.32 4.00
N GLY A 106 -15.15 -6.06 4.42
CA GLY A 106 -15.48 -5.58 5.77
C GLY A 106 -14.33 -5.74 6.77
N ASN A 107 -13.18 -6.25 6.33
CA ASN A 107 -12.03 -6.50 7.19
C ASN A 107 -10.91 -5.48 6.98
N ILE A 108 -10.09 -5.35 8.01
CA ILE A 108 -8.87 -4.57 8.04
C ILE A 108 -7.76 -5.46 8.60
N THR A 109 -6.75 -5.76 7.80
CA THR A 109 -5.51 -6.38 8.28
C THR A 109 -4.67 -5.30 8.97
N ILE A 110 -4.22 -5.58 10.19
CA ILE A 110 -3.39 -4.67 10.98
C ILE A 110 -2.04 -5.29 11.32
N LEU A 111 -1.03 -4.43 11.43
CA LEU A 111 0.24 -4.74 12.09
C LEU A 111 0.23 -4.08 13.47
N LEU A 112 0.26 -4.87 14.53
CA LEU A 112 0.25 -4.44 15.91
C LEU A 112 1.61 -3.83 16.31
N LYS A 113 1.59 -2.90 17.28
CA LYS A 113 2.81 -2.55 18.02
C LYS A 113 3.24 -3.70 18.96
N ASP A 114 4.47 -3.64 19.45
CA ASP A 114 5.13 -4.79 20.08
C ASP A 114 4.54 -5.15 21.45
N ASP A 115 3.98 -4.16 22.14
CA ASP A 115 3.27 -4.25 23.41
C ASP A 115 1.77 -4.56 23.27
N MET A 116 1.22 -4.47 22.06
CA MET A 116 -0.21 -4.67 21.80
C MET A 116 -0.56 -6.11 21.43
N ASN A 117 -1.80 -6.49 21.72
CA ASN A 117 -2.43 -7.71 21.22
C ASN A 117 -3.74 -7.40 20.47
N ALA A 118 -4.21 -8.34 19.65
CA ALA A 118 -5.37 -8.13 18.77
C ALA A 118 -6.68 -7.86 19.53
N THR A 119 -6.91 -8.55 20.66
CA THR A 119 -8.13 -8.40 21.46
C THR A 119 -8.22 -7.01 22.08
N GLU A 120 -7.10 -6.53 22.63
CA GLU A 120 -7.01 -5.18 23.20
C GLU A 120 -7.23 -4.11 22.13
N VAL A 121 -6.57 -4.24 20.96
CA VAL A 121 -6.78 -3.31 19.85
C VAL A 121 -8.22 -3.32 19.36
N ALA A 122 -8.84 -4.50 19.23
CA ALA A 122 -10.24 -4.62 18.84
C ALA A 122 -11.16 -3.90 19.83
N GLN A 123 -10.91 -4.04 21.14
CA GLN A 123 -11.68 -3.33 22.17
C GLN A 123 -11.50 -1.80 22.10
N LEU A 124 -10.26 -1.32 21.95
CA LEU A 124 -9.95 0.11 21.86
C LEU A 124 -10.50 0.76 20.59
N SER A 125 -10.56 0.02 19.49
CA SER A 125 -11.06 0.48 18.19
C SER A 125 -12.57 0.25 18.00
N GLY A 126 -13.21 -0.51 18.89
CA GLY A 126 -14.61 -0.92 18.73
C GLY A 126 -14.83 -1.90 17.58
N LEU A 127 -13.80 -2.63 17.16
CA LEU A 127 -13.83 -3.60 16.06
C LEU A 127 -13.91 -5.04 16.60
N LYS A 128 -14.15 -6.00 15.70
CA LYS A 128 -14.21 -7.43 16.05
C LYS A 128 -12.96 -8.16 15.57
N VAL A 129 -12.35 -8.99 16.41
CA VAL A 129 -11.25 -9.87 15.97
C VAL A 129 -11.83 -10.95 15.05
N VAL A 130 -11.31 -11.06 13.83
CA VAL A 130 -11.63 -12.11 12.86
C VAL A 130 -10.58 -13.21 12.90
N SER A 131 -9.31 -12.81 12.90
CA SER A 131 -8.18 -13.75 12.90
C SER A 131 -6.95 -13.14 13.54
N VAL A 132 -6.10 -13.99 14.11
CA VAL A 132 -4.79 -13.65 14.65
C VAL A 132 -3.80 -14.64 14.06
N PHE A 133 -2.66 -14.15 13.57
CA PHE A 133 -1.61 -15.00 13.01
C PHE A 133 -0.56 -15.30 14.08
N PRO A 134 -0.54 -16.53 14.66
CA PRO A 134 0.33 -16.85 15.79
C PRO A 134 1.81 -16.68 15.44
N GLY A 135 2.60 -16.22 16.41
CA GLY A 135 4.03 -15.94 16.21
C GLY A 135 4.31 -14.67 15.39
N THR A 136 3.27 -13.89 15.04
CA THR A 136 3.41 -12.61 14.33
C THR A 136 2.72 -11.48 15.09
N LYS A 137 2.88 -10.25 14.61
CA LYS A 137 2.13 -9.07 15.06
C LYS A 137 0.96 -8.73 14.13
N ILE A 138 0.50 -9.69 13.32
CA ILE A 138 -0.56 -9.46 12.34
C ILE A 138 -1.88 -10.00 12.89
N ALA A 139 -2.93 -9.20 12.72
CA ALA A 139 -4.30 -9.59 13.02
C ALA A 139 -5.26 -9.04 11.96
N VAL A 140 -6.43 -9.65 11.85
CA VAL A 140 -7.53 -9.20 10.98
C VAL A 140 -8.68 -8.80 11.87
N LEU A 141 -9.13 -7.56 11.72
CA LEU A 141 -10.28 -7.00 12.43
C LEU A 141 -11.42 -6.73 11.45
N ALA A 142 -12.66 -6.88 11.88
CA ALA A 142 -13.85 -6.54 11.11
C ALA A 142 -14.55 -5.30 11.69
N VAL A 143 -15.03 -4.44 10.81
CA VAL A 143 -15.97 -3.37 11.17
C VAL A 143 -17.33 -3.97 11.52
N ASN A 144 -18.08 -3.27 12.37
CA ASN A 144 -19.47 -3.63 12.65
C ASN A 144 -20.38 -3.27 11.48
N ASP A 145 -21.59 -3.84 11.47
CA ASP A 145 -22.59 -3.50 10.47
C ASP A 145 -22.92 -2.00 10.52
N GLY A 146 -22.91 -1.35 9.36
CA GLY A 146 -23.13 0.09 9.23
C GLY A 146 -21.96 0.99 9.63
N GLN A 147 -20.84 0.42 10.12
CA GLN A 147 -19.65 1.21 10.45
C GLN A 147 -18.83 1.52 9.19
N ASP A 148 -18.35 2.77 9.09
CA ASP A 148 -17.52 3.21 7.97
C ASP A 148 -16.10 2.63 8.08
N ILE A 149 -15.69 1.88 7.05
CA ILE A 149 -14.40 1.19 7.01
C ILE A 149 -13.23 2.12 6.69
N LEU A 150 -13.46 3.22 5.95
CA LEU A 150 -12.41 4.21 5.70
C LEU A 150 -12.07 4.93 7.00
N ALA A 151 -13.10 5.35 7.76
CA ALA A 151 -12.93 5.99 9.06
C ALA A 151 -12.26 5.03 10.07
N ALA A 152 -12.69 3.77 10.13
CA ALA A 152 -12.08 2.78 11.01
C ALA A 152 -10.61 2.54 10.66
N ALA A 153 -10.27 2.41 9.37
CA ALA A 153 -8.89 2.23 8.94
C ALA A 153 -8.02 3.44 9.27
N GLU A 154 -8.53 4.66 9.09
CA GLU A 154 -7.80 5.88 9.43
C GLU A 154 -7.57 6.03 10.94
N GLN A 155 -8.58 5.69 11.76
CA GLN A 155 -8.45 5.64 13.21
C GLN A 155 -7.36 4.65 13.63
N LEU A 156 -7.33 3.45 13.04
CA LEU A 156 -6.30 2.46 13.33
C LEU A 156 -4.90 2.96 12.95
N LYS A 157 -4.73 3.55 11.75
CA LYS A 157 -3.43 4.09 11.29
C LYS A 157 -2.91 5.23 12.15
N SER A 158 -3.81 6.09 12.61
CA SER A 158 -3.48 7.24 13.44
C SER A 158 -3.35 6.89 14.92
N SER A 159 -3.57 5.64 15.31
CA SER A 159 -3.57 5.23 16.71
C SER A 159 -2.16 4.92 17.23
N ASP A 160 -2.06 4.88 18.56
CA ASP A 160 -0.84 4.45 19.22
C ASP A 160 -0.67 2.94 19.33
N TYR A 161 -1.59 2.14 18.79
CA TYR A 161 -1.57 0.68 18.99
C TYR A 161 -1.36 -0.14 17.70
N THR A 162 -1.42 0.48 16.52
CA THR A 162 -1.01 -0.17 15.26
C THR A 162 0.21 0.53 14.64
N LYS A 163 0.97 -0.24 13.86
CA LYS A 163 2.04 0.25 12.97
C LYS A 163 1.52 0.50 11.55
N GLU A 164 0.48 -0.23 11.15
CA GLU A 164 -0.11 -0.19 9.81
C GLU A 164 -1.53 -0.78 9.88
N ALA A 165 -2.45 -0.26 9.05
CA ALA A 165 -3.77 -0.84 8.85
C ALA A 165 -4.16 -0.81 7.36
N ARG A 166 -4.61 -1.95 6.83
CA ARG A 166 -4.93 -2.14 5.41
C ARG A 166 -6.32 -2.73 5.24
N ILE A 167 -7.15 -2.01 4.48
CA ILE A 167 -8.49 -2.47 4.11
C ILE A 167 -8.37 -3.65 3.16
N GLU A 168 -9.14 -4.70 3.42
CA GLU A 168 -9.21 -5.88 2.58
C GLU A 168 -10.30 -5.77 1.50
N VAL A 169 -9.92 -6.15 0.29
CA VAL A 169 -10.81 -6.24 -0.88
C VAL A 169 -10.91 -7.69 -1.34
N LEU A 170 -12.04 -8.05 -1.96
CA LEU A 170 -12.30 -9.40 -2.49
C LEU A 170 -11.88 -9.53 -3.97
N GLU A 171 -10.83 -8.82 -4.40
CA GLU A 171 -10.30 -8.93 -5.77
C GLU A 171 -9.55 -10.25 -5.97
N THR A 172 -9.93 -11.00 -7.00
CA THR A 172 -9.17 -12.16 -7.46
C THR A 172 -8.03 -11.68 -8.35
N ILE A 173 -6.82 -11.60 -7.80
CA ILE A 173 -5.61 -11.17 -8.52
C ILE A 173 -4.83 -12.32 -9.17
N TYR A 174 -5.17 -13.56 -8.83
CA TYR A 174 -4.53 -14.76 -9.38
C TYR A 174 -5.55 -15.90 -9.48
N THR A 175 -5.47 -16.65 -10.58
CA THR A 175 -6.19 -17.92 -10.76
C THR A 175 -5.15 -19.00 -10.94
N ALA A 176 -5.18 -20.03 -10.07
CA ALA A 176 -4.31 -21.17 -10.21
C ALA A 176 -4.60 -21.90 -11.53
N GLN A 177 -3.55 -22.22 -12.29
CA GLN A 177 -3.62 -23.04 -13.49
C GLN A 177 -3.55 -24.52 -13.14
#